data_AF-A0A1V4ZPN3-F1
#
_entry.id   AF-A0A1V4ZPN3-F1
#
_cell.length_a   1.000
_cell.length_b   1.000
_cell.length_c   1.000
_cell.angle_alpha   90.00
_cell.angle_beta   90.00
_cell.angle_gamma   90.00
#
_symmetry.space_group_name_H-M   'P 1'
#
loop_
_entity.id
_entity.type
_entity.pdbx_description
1 polymer ?
#
loop_
_entity_poly.entity_id
_entity_poly.type
_entity_poly.pdbx_seq_one_letter_code
_entity_poly.pdbx_strand_id
1 'polypeptide(L)'
;MIFPEQCKYVGFASEKPCGEKVYFLSRYLVRSAGDGYEVLEVTPDPHGKGMMRSIVSSWVIAARDEVYRYPKKVQLNDRARLVQLAIDSGYRCTVFTGLDEHLNFVLDPDLSGFLKVHVYDVSPPRPSLSATIRELEATGLFGDLSVTFCHHIADITGIKADVYPCRAAGFAKTLDADRLSGGERVAGCMTGSQLAGECYGTLFTLENICPLTAVKEEPFIARCCRSEREGFGTWNGKAGIVVHWGAGPARISSVVSELAARWRKG
;
A
#
# COMPACT_ATOMS: atom_id res chain seq x y z
N MET A 1 12.46 6.35 -13.67
CA MET A 1 11.67 5.12 -13.76
C MET A 1 10.79 5.10 -15.00
N ILE A 2 10.89 4.05 -15.82
CA ILE A 2 9.87 3.69 -16.82
C ILE A 2 9.16 2.43 -16.33
N PHE A 3 7.85 2.52 -16.17
CA PHE A 3 7.01 1.40 -15.77
C PHE A 3 5.65 1.49 -16.47
N PRO A 4 5.43 0.70 -17.55
CA PRO A 4 4.18 0.69 -18.29
C PRO A 4 2.98 0.50 -17.36
N GLU A 5 1.97 1.35 -17.54
CA GLU A 5 0.76 1.33 -16.71
C GLU A 5 0.00 0.00 -16.82
N GLN A 6 0.00 -0.58 -18.02
CA GLN A 6 -0.67 -1.83 -18.33
C GLN A 6 0.20 -2.68 -19.27
N CYS A 7 0.16 -4.00 -19.09
CA CYS A 7 0.93 -4.95 -19.91
C CYS A 7 0.54 -4.88 -21.40
N LYS A 8 -0.65 -4.40 -21.76
CA LYS A 8 -1.08 -4.22 -23.16
C LYS A 8 -0.19 -3.27 -23.98
N TYR A 9 0.59 -2.41 -23.31
CA TYR A 9 1.56 -1.54 -23.94
C TYR A 9 2.93 -2.21 -24.17
N VAL A 10 3.11 -3.45 -23.71
CA VAL A 10 4.36 -4.22 -23.78
C VAL A 10 4.15 -5.42 -24.69
N GLY A 11 4.78 -5.41 -25.86
CA GLY A 11 4.88 -6.58 -26.71
C GLY A 11 5.98 -7.54 -26.20
N PHE A 12 5.84 -8.83 -26.53
CA PHE A 12 6.91 -9.81 -26.38
C PHE A 12 7.23 -10.44 -27.74
N ALA A 13 8.51 -10.52 -28.08
CA ALA A 13 8.98 -11.20 -29.28
C ALA A 13 10.16 -12.13 -28.94
N SER A 14 9.90 -13.43 -28.89
CA SER A 14 10.96 -14.45 -28.97
C SER A 14 11.43 -14.65 -30.41
N GLU A 15 10.47 -14.67 -31.34
CA GLU A 15 10.67 -14.77 -32.78
C GLU A 15 9.85 -13.68 -33.48
N LYS A 16 10.11 -13.45 -34.78
CA LYS A 16 9.36 -12.48 -35.61
C LYS A 16 8.58 -13.16 -36.74
N PRO A 17 7.65 -14.10 -36.44
CA PRO A 17 6.91 -14.81 -37.49
C PRO A 17 6.03 -13.86 -38.33
N CYS A 18 5.65 -12.70 -37.78
CA CYS A 18 4.89 -11.66 -38.48
C CYS A 18 5.76 -10.51 -39.02
N GLY A 19 7.08 -10.68 -39.06
CA GLY A 19 8.05 -9.65 -39.44
C GLY A 19 8.20 -8.52 -38.40
N GLU A 20 8.66 -7.35 -38.84
CA GLU A 20 8.85 -6.15 -38.01
C GLU A 20 7.51 -5.43 -37.74
N LYS A 21 6.61 -6.13 -37.03
CA LYS A 21 5.30 -5.62 -36.64
C LYS A 21 5.05 -5.78 -35.14
N VAL A 22 4.30 -4.84 -34.57
CA VAL A 22 3.88 -4.84 -33.17
C VAL A 22 2.37 -4.61 -33.06
N TYR A 23 1.80 -4.98 -31.91
CA TYR A 23 0.41 -4.67 -31.59
C TYR A 23 0.22 -3.14 -31.56
N PHE A 24 -0.94 -2.65 -32.01
CA PHE A 24 -1.15 -1.21 -32.20
C PHE A 24 -1.04 -0.35 -30.93
N LEU A 25 -1.19 -0.95 -29.74
CA LEU A 25 -0.97 -0.25 -28.46
C LEU A 25 0.46 -0.37 -27.95
N SER A 26 1.30 -1.23 -28.54
CA SER A 26 2.68 -1.44 -28.06
C SER A 26 3.46 -0.13 -28.10
N ARG A 27 4.02 0.24 -26.94
CA ARG A 27 5.02 1.29 -26.79
C ARG A 27 6.38 0.72 -26.45
N TYR A 28 6.39 -0.50 -25.92
CA TYR A 28 7.59 -1.21 -25.55
C TYR A 28 7.57 -2.62 -26.11
N LEU A 29 8.76 -3.19 -26.33
CA LEU A 29 8.95 -4.55 -26.79
C LEU A 29 10.03 -5.21 -25.95
N VAL A 30 9.68 -6.31 -25.28
CA VAL A 30 10.66 -7.22 -24.67
C VAL A 30 11.07 -8.24 -25.73
N ARG A 31 12.34 -8.25 -26.10
CA ARG A 31 12.90 -9.14 -27.13
C ARG A 31 13.83 -10.16 -26.50
N SER A 32 13.75 -11.41 -26.96
CA SER A 32 14.72 -12.44 -26.55
C SER A 32 16.09 -12.14 -27.18
N ALA A 33 17.13 -12.12 -26.37
CA ALA A 33 18.52 -11.89 -26.77
C ALA A 33 19.38 -13.00 -26.16
N GLY A 34 19.56 -14.11 -26.90
CA GLY A 34 20.23 -15.30 -26.39
C GLY A 34 19.44 -15.96 -25.26
N ASP A 35 20.06 -16.10 -24.09
CA ASP A 35 19.44 -16.62 -22.85
C ASP A 35 18.73 -15.53 -22.01
N GLY A 36 18.79 -14.26 -22.45
CA GLY A 36 18.27 -13.10 -21.72
C GLY A 36 17.26 -12.28 -22.52
N TYR A 37 16.95 -11.09 -22.00
CA TYR A 37 16.05 -10.14 -22.64
C TYR A 37 16.72 -8.80 -22.86
N GLU A 38 16.29 -8.09 -23.89
CA GLU A 38 16.48 -6.65 -24.03
C GLU A 38 15.12 -5.97 -24.10
N VAL A 39 15.06 -4.71 -23.71
CA VAL A 39 13.83 -3.91 -23.74
C VAL A 39 14.01 -2.76 -24.71
N LEU A 40 13.06 -2.62 -25.62
CA LEU A 40 13.01 -1.54 -26.59
C LEU A 40 11.80 -0.66 -26.36
N GLU A 41 11.95 0.64 -26.59
CA GLU A 41 10.84 1.52 -26.93
C GLU A 41 10.57 1.43 -28.43
N VAL A 42 9.30 1.32 -28.81
CA VAL A 42 8.87 1.15 -30.20
C VAL A 42 7.73 2.11 -30.52
N THR A 43 7.76 2.66 -31.73
CA THR A 43 6.64 3.45 -32.27
C THR A 43 5.96 2.67 -33.38
N PRO A 44 4.70 2.22 -33.20
CA PRO A 44 3.89 1.67 -34.29
C PRO A 44 3.51 2.76 -35.30
N ASP A 45 3.39 2.41 -36.58
CA ASP A 45 2.91 3.33 -37.63
C ASP A 45 1.53 3.91 -37.28
N PRO A 46 1.39 5.24 -37.08
CA PRO A 46 0.11 5.84 -36.74
C PRO A 46 -0.93 5.72 -37.86
N HIS A 47 -0.50 5.59 -39.12
CA HIS A 47 -1.35 5.45 -40.28
C HIS A 47 -1.60 3.98 -40.67
N GLY A 48 -0.95 3.04 -40.00
CA GLY A 48 -1.14 1.61 -40.18
C GLY A 48 -2.57 1.16 -39.81
N LYS A 49 -3.17 0.32 -40.66
CA LYS A 49 -4.50 -0.25 -40.43
C LYS A 49 -4.41 -1.62 -39.74
N GLY A 50 -5.39 -1.94 -38.90
CA GLY A 50 -5.50 -3.24 -38.23
C GLY A 50 -4.76 -3.33 -36.89
N MET A 51 -4.73 -4.54 -36.34
CA MET A 51 -4.20 -4.83 -35.00
C MET A 51 -2.68 -4.86 -34.92
N MET A 52 -2.03 -5.28 -36.01
CA MET A 52 -0.58 -5.38 -36.14
C MET A 52 -0.08 -4.27 -37.07
N ARG A 53 0.87 -3.47 -36.60
CA ARG A 53 1.39 -2.30 -37.32
C ARG A 53 2.89 -2.42 -37.51
N SER A 54 3.38 -1.92 -38.64
CA SER A 54 4.81 -1.80 -38.87
C SER A 54 5.45 -0.89 -37.83
N ILE A 55 6.67 -1.21 -37.42
CA ILE A 55 7.46 -0.37 -36.52
C ILE A 55 8.08 0.76 -37.34
N VAL A 56 7.82 2.03 -36.99
CA VAL A 56 8.45 3.19 -37.65
C VAL A 56 9.77 3.59 -36.99
N SER A 57 9.91 3.31 -35.70
CA SER A 57 11.16 3.51 -34.96
C SER A 57 11.26 2.55 -33.78
N SER A 58 12.49 2.18 -33.43
CA SER A 58 12.79 1.35 -32.27
C SER A 58 14.12 1.75 -31.63
N TRP A 59 14.16 1.80 -30.30
CA TRP A 59 15.34 2.19 -29.53
C TRP A 59 15.53 1.21 -28.37
N VAL A 60 16.74 0.67 -28.21
CA VAL A 60 17.07 -0.16 -27.04
C VAL A 60 17.18 0.75 -25.83
N ILE A 61 16.34 0.52 -24.82
CA ILE A 61 16.33 1.29 -23.57
C ILE A 61 16.96 0.52 -22.39
N ALA A 62 17.06 -0.81 -22.52
CA ALA A 62 17.85 -1.68 -21.66
C ALA A 62 18.46 -2.84 -22.46
N ALA A 63 19.78 -2.96 -22.45
CA ALA A 63 20.52 -4.05 -23.07
C ALA A 63 20.48 -5.32 -22.22
N ARG A 64 20.91 -6.46 -22.79
CA ARG A 64 20.84 -7.78 -22.15
C ARG A 64 21.49 -7.84 -20.76
N ASP A 65 22.64 -7.21 -20.60
CA ASP A 65 23.42 -7.17 -19.35
C ASP A 65 22.81 -6.25 -18.29
N GLU A 66 21.90 -5.36 -18.69
CA GLU A 66 21.16 -4.46 -17.79
C GLU A 66 19.83 -5.04 -17.31
N VAL A 67 19.38 -6.16 -17.90
CA VAL A 67 18.05 -6.74 -17.69
C VAL A 67 18.13 -7.99 -16.82
N TYR A 68 17.38 -7.96 -15.73
CA TYR A 68 17.09 -9.13 -14.91
C TYR A 68 15.72 -9.72 -15.23
N ARG A 69 15.67 -11.04 -15.40
CA ARG A 69 14.41 -11.79 -15.50
C ARG A 69 14.00 -12.27 -14.12
N TYR A 70 12.93 -11.70 -13.57
CA TYR A 70 12.41 -12.15 -12.29
C TYR A 70 11.87 -13.59 -12.40
N PRO A 71 12.28 -14.53 -11.53
CA PRO A 71 12.07 -15.96 -11.76
C PRO A 71 10.67 -16.47 -11.44
N LYS A 72 9.89 -15.74 -10.63
CA LYS A 72 8.55 -16.17 -10.21
C LYS A 72 7.48 -15.38 -10.96
N LYS A 73 6.33 -16.01 -11.22
CA LYS A 73 5.16 -15.28 -11.70
C LYS A 73 4.64 -14.33 -10.62
N VAL A 74 4.13 -13.16 -11.02
CA VAL A 74 3.70 -12.08 -10.11
C VAL A 74 2.35 -11.48 -10.52
N GLN A 75 1.69 -10.79 -9.58
CA GLN A 75 0.54 -9.95 -9.89
C GLN A 75 1.02 -8.66 -10.56
N LEU A 76 0.81 -8.50 -11.87
CA LEU A 76 1.34 -7.36 -12.63
C LEU A 76 0.68 -6.03 -12.28
N ASN A 77 -0.49 -6.07 -11.65
CA ASN A 77 -1.19 -4.86 -11.22
C ASN A 77 -0.60 -4.27 -9.93
N ASP A 78 0.17 -5.02 -9.15
CA ASP A 78 0.76 -4.54 -7.89
C ASP A 78 2.03 -3.72 -8.13
N ARG A 79 1.83 -2.45 -8.51
CA ARG A 79 2.93 -1.57 -8.95
C ARG A 79 3.98 -1.35 -7.87
N ALA A 80 3.57 -1.11 -6.62
CA ALA A 80 4.50 -0.86 -5.53
C ALA A 80 5.38 -2.08 -5.27
N ARG A 81 4.79 -3.28 -5.28
CA ARG A 81 5.55 -4.51 -5.11
C ARG A 81 6.51 -4.77 -6.26
N LEU A 82 6.09 -4.53 -7.51
CA LEU A 82 6.96 -4.72 -8.68
C LEU A 82 8.16 -3.76 -8.65
N VAL A 83 7.95 -2.50 -8.27
CA VAL A 83 9.06 -1.55 -8.11
C VAL A 83 10.01 -2.00 -6.99
N GLN A 84 9.48 -2.44 -5.84
CA GLN A 84 10.33 -2.97 -4.76
C GLN A 84 11.14 -4.18 -5.21
N LEU A 85 10.53 -5.15 -5.91
CA LEU A 85 11.22 -6.31 -6.47
C LEU A 85 12.31 -5.90 -7.47
N ALA A 86 12.07 -4.87 -8.27
CA ALA A 86 13.05 -4.37 -9.22
C ALA A 86 14.22 -3.69 -8.50
N ILE A 87 13.98 -2.91 -7.43
CA ILE A 87 15.03 -2.36 -6.56
C ILE A 87 15.86 -3.50 -5.96
N ASP A 88 15.19 -4.50 -5.38
CA ASP A 88 15.83 -5.64 -4.71
C ASP A 88 16.69 -6.49 -5.67
N SER A 89 16.38 -6.46 -6.98
CA SER A 89 17.17 -7.17 -8.00
C SER A 89 18.59 -6.60 -8.16
N GLY A 90 18.77 -5.30 -7.91
CA GLY A 90 20.02 -4.58 -8.18
C GLY A 90 20.30 -4.30 -9.66
N TYR A 91 19.39 -4.64 -10.57
CA TYR A 91 19.52 -4.37 -12.01
C TYR A 91 18.80 -3.09 -12.42
N ARG A 92 19.31 -2.48 -13.49
CA ARG A 92 18.70 -1.28 -14.08
C ARG A 92 17.30 -1.57 -14.64
N CYS A 93 17.08 -2.76 -15.20
CA CYS A 93 15.78 -3.20 -15.67
C CYS A 93 15.41 -4.56 -15.08
N THR A 94 14.17 -4.71 -14.62
CA THR A 94 13.61 -6.03 -14.27
C THR A 94 12.38 -6.33 -15.11
N VAL A 95 12.40 -7.47 -15.80
CA VAL A 95 11.26 -8.02 -16.54
C VAL A 95 10.52 -9.02 -15.65
N PHE A 96 9.20 -8.86 -15.59
CA PHE A 96 8.29 -9.68 -14.81
C PHE A 96 7.36 -10.45 -15.72
N THR A 97 7.08 -11.71 -15.34
CA THR A 97 6.03 -12.53 -15.95
C THR A 97 4.80 -12.55 -15.06
N GLY A 98 3.65 -12.20 -15.62
CA GLY A 98 2.36 -12.24 -14.94
C GLY A 98 1.89 -13.67 -14.68
N LEU A 99 0.90 -13.80 -13.80
CA LEU A 99 0.21 -15.08 -13.55
C LEU A 99 -0.41 -15.65 -14.84
N ASP A 100 -0.86 -14.77 -15.72
CA ASP A 100 -1.42 -15.02 -17.06
C ASP A 100 -0.39 -14.96 -18.20
N GLU A 101 0.90 -14.97 -17.85
CA GLU A 101 2.05 -15.02 -18.77
C GLU A 101 2.31 -13.75 -19.59
N HIS A 102 1.52 -12.70 -19.44
CA HIS A 102 1.87 -11.39 -19.97
C HIS A 102 3.18 -10.89 -19.34
N LEU A 103 3.93 -10.08 -20.08
CA LEU A 103 5.14 -9.45 -19.56
C LEU A 103 4.88 -7.99 -19.20
N ASN A 104 5.60 -7.53 -18.18
CA ASN A 104 5.78 -6.10 -17.91
C ASN A 104 7.22 -5.91 -17.39
N PHE A 105 7.67 -4.67 -17.27
CA PHE A 105 9.01 -4.38 -16.76
C PHE A 105 9.03 -3.09 -15.93
N VAL A 106 10.06 -2.97 -15.11
CA VAL A 106 10.41 -1.73 -14.43
C VAL A 106 11.85 -1.40 -14.80
N LEU A 107 12.06 -0.24 -15.41
CA LEU A 107 13.37 0.35 -15.73
C LEU A 107 13.66 1.49 -14.76
N ASP A 108 14.89 1.58 -14.26
CA ASP A 108 15.37 2.59 -13.33
C ASP A 108 14.41 2.73 -12.13
N PRO A 109 14.21 1.65 -11.34
CA PRO A 109 13.15 1.55 -10.36
C PRO A 109 13.32 2.58 -9.24
N ASP A 110 12.23 3.28 -8.91
CA ASP A 110 12.23 4.33 -7.88
C ASP A 110 10.85 4.47 -7.21
N LEU A 111 10.84 4.46 -5.88
CA LEU A 111 9.64 4.64 -5.06
C LEU A 111 9.40 6.09 -4.63
N SER A 112 10.32 7.02 -4.93
CA SER A 112 10.22 8.42 -4.48
C SER A 112 8.95 9.13 -4.97
N GLY A 113 8.42 8.72 -6.13
CA GLY A 113 7.16 9.23 -6.69
C GLY A 113 5.89 8.56 -6.15
N PHE A 114 6.00 7.52 -5.31
CA PHE A 114 4.85 6.85 -4.72
C PHE A 114 4.35 7.63 -3.51
N LEU A 115 3.02 7.69 -3.35
CA LEU A 115 2.44 8.33 -2.17
C LEU A 115 2.63 7.42 -0.95
N LYS A 116 3.43 7.87 0.02
CA LYS A 116 3.58 7.19 1.30
C LYS A 116 2.42 7.54 2.22
N VAL A 117 1.62 6.54 2.59
CA VAL A 117 0.49 6.68 3.53
C VAL A 117 0.92 6.16 4.90
N HIS A 118 0.77 6.99 5.92
CA HIS A 118 1.15 6.65 7.30
C HIS A 118 -0.04 6.02 8.04
N VAL A 119 0.07 4.75 8.40
CA VAL A 119 -0.99 4.00 9.09
C VAL A 119 -0.71 4.00 10.58
N TYR A 120 -1.57 4.62 11.40
CA TYR A 120 -1.44 4.61 12.86
C TYR A 120 -2.44 3.66 13.49
N ASP A 121 -1.95 2.72 14.29
CA ASP A 121 -2.75 1.71 14.97
C ASP A 121 -2.11 1.32 16.31
N VAL A 122 -2.78 0.51 17.10
CA VAL A 122 -2.32 0.03 18.41
C VAL A 122 -2.43 -1.47 18.53
N SER A 123 -1.55 -2.06 19.33
CA SER A 123 -1.56 -3.48 19.67
C SER A 123 -1.02 -3.70 21.08
N PRO A 124 -1.40 -4.77 21.80
CA PRO A 124 -2.53 -5.67 21.58
C PRO A 124 -3.91 -4.97 21.80
N PRO A 125 -5.04 -5.48 21.27
CA PRO A 125 -5.18 -6.73 20.51
C PRO A 125 -4.63 -6.57 19.08
N ARG A 126 -5.00 -7.45 18.14
CA ARG A 126 -4.58 -7.34 16.75
C ARG A 126 -4.81 -5.89 16.21
N PRO A 127 -3.79 -5.23 15.62
CA PRO A 127 -3.91 -3.88 15.06
C PRO A 127 -4.74 -3.94 13.78
N SER A 128 -6.05 -3.91 13.95
CA SER A 128 -7.05 -4.24 12.92
C SER A 128 -6.97 -3.38 11.66
N LEU A 129 -6.66 -2.09 11.75
CA LEU A 129 -6.50 -1.23 10.57
C LEU A 129 -5.25 -1.64 9.80
N SER A 130 -4.11 -1.68 10.50
CA SER A 130 -2.82 -2.02 9.91
C SER A 130 -2.85 -3.41 9.28
N ALA A 131 -3.43 -4.39 9.98
CA ALA A 131 -3.52 -5.75 9.49
C ALA A 131 -4.43 -5.86 8.26
N THR A 132 -5.59 -5.19 8.27
CA THR A 132 -6.50 -5.19 7.11
C THR A 132 -5.84 -4.54 5.89
N ILE A 133 -5.13 -3.42 6.06
CA ILE A 133 -4.41 -2.78 4.95
C ILE A 133 -3.37 -3.73 4.35
N ARG A 134 -2.57 -4.42 5.18
CA ARG A 134 -1.59 -5.41 4.71
C ARG A 134 -2.23 -6.56 3.94
N GLU A 135 -3.37 -7.05 4.41
CA GLU A 135 -4.12 -8.12 3.73
C GLU A 135 -4.65 -7.65 2.38
N LEU A 136 -5.19 -6.43 2.31
CA LEU A 136 -5.67 -5.84 1.05
C LEU A 136 -4.51 -5.57 0.08
N GLU A 137 -3.40 -5.02 0.58
CA GLU A 137 -2.16 -4.82 -0.19
C GLU A 137 -1.65 -6.14 -0.77
N ALA A 138 -1.64 -7.23 0.02
CA ALA A 138 -1.19 -8.55 -0.43
C ALA A 138 -2.05 -9.15 -1.57
N THR A 139 -3.30 -8.69 -1.75
CA THR A 139 -4.14 -9.09 -2.89
C THR A 139 -3.88 -8.24 -4.14
N GLY A 140 -3.05 -7.20 -4.04
CA GLY A 140 -2.78 -6.23 -5.11
C GLY A 140 -3.87 -5.15 -5.24
N LEU A 141 -4.76 -5.00 -4.25
CA LEU A 141 -5.94 -4.13 -4.35
C LEU A 141 -5.58 -2.66 -4.59
N PHE A 142 -4.43 -2.20 -4.09
CA PHE A 142 -3.97 -0.82 -4.20
C PHE A 142 -2.94 -0.61 -5.32
N GLY A 143 -2.77 -1.63 -6.18
CA GLY A 143 -1.70 -1.67 -7.15
C GLY A 143 -1.72 -0.54 -8.18
N ASP A 144 -2.90 -0.08 -8.58
CA ASP A 144 -3.11 1.06 -9.48
C ASP A 144 -2.94 2.41 -8.78
N LEU A 145 -2.99 2.44 -7.45
CA LEU A 145 -2.93 3.68 -6.69
C LEU A 145 -1.52 4.24 -6.57
N SER A 146 -0.45 3.52 -6.90
CA SER A 146 0.94 3.97 -6.69
C SER A 146 1.17 4.55 -5.29
N VAL A 147 0.76 3.77 -4.27
CA VAL A 147 0.92 4.08 -2.84
C VAL A 147 1.88 3.10 -2.18
N THR A 148 2.48 3.51 -1.07
CA THR A 148 3.20 2.62 -0.13
C THR A 148 2.70 2.90 1.28
N PHE A 149 2.74 1.90 2.17
CA PHE A 149 2.28 2.07 3.55
C PHE A 149 3.42 2.07 4.55
N CYS A 150 3.43 3.07 5.43
CA CYS A 150 4.33 3.14 6.58
C CYS A 150 3.51 2.90 7.85
N HIS A 151 3.68 1.74 8.47
CA HIS A 151 2.88 1.30 9.62
C HIS A 151 3.52 1.71 10.95
N HIS A 152 2.80 2.52 11.72
CA HIS A 152 3.14 2.99 13.07
C HIS A 152 2.21 2.29 14.06
N ILE A 153 2.65 1.15 14.60
CA ILE A 153 1.87 0.35 15.55
C ILE A 153 2.44 0.57 16.96
N ALA A 154 1.66 1.21 17.82
CA ALA A 154 2.04 1.41 19.21
C ALA A 154 1.77 0.13 20.03
N ASP A 155 2.79 -0.35 20.75
CA ASP A 155 2.65 -1.46 21.69
C ASP A 155 2.19 -0.93 23.07
N ILE A 156 0.96 -1.26 23.45
CA ILE A 156 0.37 -0.81 24.71
C ILE A 156 0.85 -1.63 25.91
N THR A 157 1.46 -2.81 25.72
CA THR A 157 2.01 -3.60 26.85
C THR A 157 3.12 -2.84 27.59
N GLY A 158 3.87 -2.00 26.87
CA GLY A 158 4.95 -1.20 27.42
C GLY A 158 4.51 -0.11 28.41
N ILE A 159 3.23 0.23 28.43
CA ILE A 159 2.64 1.24 29.32
C ILE A 159 2.63 0.78 30.77
N LYS A 160 2.62 -0.55 31.00
CA LYS A 160 2.56 -1.15 32.35
C LYS A 160 1.39 -0.57 33.17
N ALA A 161 0.23 -0.43 32.54
CA ALA A 161 -1.01 -0.02 33.18
C ALA A 161 -1.55 -1.14 34.08
N ASP A 162 -2.38 -0.77 35.06
CA ASP A 162 -3.04 -1.70 35.96
C ASP A 162 -4.32 -2.27 35.32
N VAL A 163 -4.95 -1.51 34.41
CA VAL A 163 -6.15 -1.90 33.66
C VAL A 163 -6.00 -1.52 32.18
N TYR A 164 -6.35 -2.44 31.28
CA TYR A 164 -6.28 -2.25 29.83
C TYR A 164 -7.65 -2.15 29.17
N PRO A 165 -7.78 -1.72 27.90
CA PRO A 165 -9.09 -1.47 27.30
C PRO A 165 -9.94 -2.72 27.07
N CYS A 166 -9.34 -3.85 26.70
CA CYS A 166 -10.09 -4.99 26.18
C CYS A 166 -9.45 -6.35 26.49
N ARG A 167 -10.27 -7.31 26.93
CA ARG A 167 -9.85 -8.70 27.22
C ARG A 167 -9.27 -9.43 26.01
N ALA A 168 -9.69 -9.06 24.80
CA ALA A 168 -9.21 -9.69 23.56
C ALA A 168 -7.70 -9.53 23.34
N ALA A 169 -7.08 -8.59 24.05
CA ALA A 169 -5.64 -8.39 24.09
C ALA A 169 -4.90 -9.39 25.00
N GLY A 170 -5.63 -10.20 25.78
CA GLY A 170 -5.05 -11.19 26.70
C GLY A 170 -4.59 -10.62 28.04
N PHE A 171 -4.98 -9.39 28.39
CA PHE A 171 -4.64 -8.78 29.68
C PHE A 171 -5.47 -9.37 30.81
N ALA A 172 -4.87 -9.43 32.00
CA ALA A 172 -5.50 -10.01 33.19
C ALA A 172 -6.66 -9.17 33.74
N LYS A 173 -6.59 -7.83 33.60
CA LYS A 173 -7.61 -6.89 34.07
C LYS A 173 -7.94 -5.87 32.99
N THR A 174 -9.22 -5.75 32.61
CA THR A 174 -9.65 -4.92 31.48
C THR A 174 -10.94 -4.15 31.71
N LEU A 175 -11.08 -2.97 31.09
CA LEU A 175 -12.26 -2.11 31.23
C LEU A 175 -13.56 -2.72 30.69
N ASP A 176 -13.47 -3.63 29.70
CA ASP A 176 -14.62 -4.30 29.08
C ASP A 176 -15.10 -5.54 29.84
N ALA A 177 -14.42 -5.92 30.92
CA ALA A 177 -14.72 -7.15 31.67
C ALA A 177 -14.72 -6.94 33.20
N ASP A 178 -13.89 -6.03 33.70
CA ASP A 178 -13.63 -5.84 35.12
C ASP A 178 -14.06 -4.46 35.62
N ARG A 179 -14.35 -4.38 36.92
CA ARG A 179 -14.66 -3.12 37.60
C ARG A 179 -13.37 -2.41 38.04
N LEU A 180 -13.41 -1.08 38.02
CA LEU A 180 -12.39 -0.26 38.66
C LEU A 180 -12.66 -0.14 40.16
N SER A 181 -11.60 -0.11 40.96
CA SER A 181 -11.64 -0.02 42.42
C SER A 181 -11.19 1.34 42.96
N GLY A 182 -10.61 2.19 42.10
CA GLY A 182 -10.03 3.47 42.45
C GLY A 182 -8.51 3.43 42.56
N GLY A 183 -7.84 4.48 42.09
CA GLY A 183 -6.39 4.67 42.13
C GLY A 183 -5.62 3.97 41.00
N GLU A 184 -6.28 3.21 40.13
CA GLU A 184 -5.61 2.49 39.04
C GLU A 184 -5.08 3.41 37.94
N ARG A 185 -3.99 2.98 37.29
CA ARG A 185 -3.54 3.48 35.99
C ARG A 185 -4.24 2.71 34.89
N VAL A 186 -5.01 3.42 34.09
CA VAL A 186 -5.87 2.86 33.03
C VAL A 186 -5.28 3.21 31.68
N ALA A 187 -4.88 2.20 30.91
CA ALA A 187 -4.55 2.39 29.50
C ALA A 187 -5.84 2.58 28.71
N GLY A 188 -6.02 3.74 28.08
CA GLY A 188 -7.25 4.07 27.38
C GLY A 188 -7.15 5.32 26.52
N CYS A 189 -8.15 5.55 25.69
CA CYS A 189 -8.33 6.84 25.03
C CYS A 189 -9.41 7.65 25.77
N MET A 190 -9.74 8.83 25.25
CA MET A 190 -10.82 9.66 25.80
C MET A 190 -12.16 8.89 25.93
N THR A 191 -12.49 7.97 25.03
CA THR A 191 -13.69 7.12 25.17
C THR A 191 -13.58 6.18 26.38
N GLY A 192 -12.43 5.55 26.60
CA GLY A 192 -12.20 4.71 27.78
C GLY A 192 -12.27 5.53 29.08
N SER A 193 -11.73 6.76 29.07
CA SER A 193 -11.82 7.68 30.20
C SER A 193 -13.26 8.08 30.54
N GLN A 194 -14.09 8.35 29.53
CA GLN A 194 -15.50 8.69 29.75
C GLN A 194 -16.27 7.49 30.31
N LEU A 195 -16.11 6.31 29.70
CA LEU A 195 -16.71 5.07 30.19
C LEU A 195 -16.33 4.81 31.66
N ALA A 196 -15.03 4.89 31.98
CA ALA A 196 -14.55 4.70 33.34
C ALA A 196 -15.13 5.73 34.31
N GLY A 197 -15.18 7.00 33.91
CA GLY A 197 -15.75 8.10 34.70
C GLY A 197 -17.24 7.92 35.01
N GLU A 198 -18.02 7.54 33.99
CA GLU A 198 -19.47 7.36 34.11
C GLU A 198 -19.84 6.12 34.94
N CYS A 199 -19.09 5.02 34.81
CA CYS A 199 -19.41 3.76 35.48
C CYS A 199 -18.78 3.62 36.88
N TYR A 200 -17.60 4.21 37.10
CA TYR A 200 -16.79 3.93 38.29
C TYR A 200 -16.26 5.19 38.99
N GLY A 201 -16.63 6.39 38.51
CA GLY A 201 -16.11 7.65 39.02
C GLY A 201 -14.72 7.97 38.48
N THR A 202 -14.15 9.09 38.94
CA THR A 202 -12.95 9.70 38.34
C THR A 202 -11.64 9.40 39.09
N LEU A 203 -11.68 8.51 40.08
CA LEU A 203 -10.50 8.17 40.88
C LEU A 203 -9.61 7.18 40.11
N PHE A 204 -9.02 7.59 39.01
CA PHE A 204 -8.03 6.82 38.24
C PHE A 204 -7.14 7.78 37.44
N THR A 205 -6.03 7.27 36.92
CA THR A 205 -5.17 8.03 35.98
C THR A 205 -5.21 7.40 34.60
N LEU A 206 -5.21 8.22 33.55
CA LEU A 206 -5.31 7.74 32.17
C LEU A 206 -3.95 7.78 31.49
N GLU A 207 -3.51 6.63 31.00
CA GLU A 207 -2.39 6.49 30.08
C GLU A 207 -2.92 6.43 28.65
N ASN A 208 -2.66 7.48 27.87
CA ASN A 208 -3.27 7.64 26.57
C ASN A 208 -2.70 6.68 25.52
N ILE A 209 -3.58 5.86 24.93
CA ILE A 209 -3.22 4.92 23.86
C ILE A 209 -3.81 5.27 22.50
N CYS A 210 -4.39 6.47 22.33
CA CYS A 210 -5.13 6.79 21.11
C CYS A 210 -4.22 6.86 19.87
N PRO A 211 -4.46 6.06 18.81
CA PRO A 211 -3.67 6.13 17.57
C PRO A 211 -3.66 7.54 16.95
N LEU A 212 -4.77 8.28 17.05
CA LEU A 212 -4.86 9.66 16.53
C LEU A 212 -3.91 10.62 17.21
N THR A 213 -3.67 10.46 18.51
CA THR A 213 -2.73 11.34 19.22
C THR A 213 -1.28 11.03 18.91
N ALA A 214 -1.00 9.83 18.37
CA ALA A 214 0.33 9.41 17.95
C ALA A 214 0.71 9.88 16.53
N VAL A 215 -0.21 10.54 15.81
CA VAL A 215 0.02 11.04 14.46
C VAL A 215 1.17 12.06 14.45
N LYS A 216 2.16 11.83 13.56
CA LYS A 216 3.35 12.67 13.34
C LYS A 216 3.59 13.05 11.89
N GLU A 217 2.99 12.33 10.95
CA GLU A 217 3.27 12.42 9.51
C GLU A 217 1.97 12.40 8.71
N GLU A 218 2.01 12.91 7.47
CA GLU A 218 0.88 13.01 6.55
C GLU A 218 1.26 12.53 5.12
N PRO A 219 0.27 12.06 4.33
CA PRO A 219 -1.09 11.77 4.74
C PRO A 219 -1.16 10.55 5.65
N PHE A 220 -2.07 10.58 6.63
CA PHE A 220 -2.27 9.45 7.53
C PHE A 220 -3.65 8.82 7.41
N ILE A 221 -3.72 7.56 7.85
CA ILE A 221 -4.96 6.86 8.19
C ILE A 221 -4.86 6.31 9.60
N ALA A 222 -5.90 6.51 10.40
CA ALA A 222 -5.95 6.05 11.79
C ALA A 222 -7.37 5.64 12.17
N ARG A 223 -7.50 4.82 13.22
CA ARG A 223 -8.79 4.40 13.76
C ARG A 223 -9.29 5.26 14.91
N CYS A 224 -10.60 5.46 14.96
CA CYS A 224 -11.30 6.01 16.13
C CYS A 224 -12.64 5.30 16.33
N CYS A 225 -13.04 5.04 17.58
CA CYS A 225 -14.36 4.49 17.90
C CYS A 225 -15.48 5.54 17.93
N ARG A 226 -15.15 6.81 17.67
CA ARG A 226 -16.07 7.93 17.67
C ARG A 226 -16.44 8.29 16.25
N SER A 227 -17.66 7.98 15.84
CA SER A 227 -18.15 8.22 14.49
C SER A 227 -18.13 9.70 14.12
N GLU A 228 -18.30 10.61 15.09
CA GLU A 228 -18.22 12.06 14.88
C GLU A 228 -16.82 12.54 14.46
N ARG A 229 -15.80 11.69 14.64
CA ARG A 229 -14.42 11.97 14.23
C ARG A 229 -14.04 11.29 12.92
N GLU A 230 -14.92 10.47 12.33
CA GLU A 230 -14.66 9.78 11.06
C GLU A 230 -14.57 10.79 9.91
N GLY A 231 -13.73 10.47 8.92
CA GLY A 231 -13.56 11.26 7.70
C GLY A 231 -12.27 12.04 7.68
N PHE A 232 -12.18 12.93 6.69
CA PHE A 232 -11.01 13.77 6.49
C PHE A 232 -10.91 14.85 7.56
N GLY A 233 -9.70 15.06 8.06
CA GLY A 233 -9.46 16.12 9.01
C GLY A 233 -7.99 16.29 9.32
N THR A 234 -7.73 17.23 10.23
CA THR A 234 -6.39 17.55 10.70
C THR A 234 -6.25 17.12 12.15
N TRP A 235 -5.20 16.35 12.43
CA TRP A 235 -4.85 15.87 13.77
C TRP A 235 -3.37 16.14 14.01
N ASN A 236 -3.05 16.78 15.14
CA ASN A 236 -1.68 17.25 15.43
C ASN A 236 -1.05 18.10 14.30
N GLY A 237 -1.87 18.90 13.61
CA GLY A 237 -1.43 19.69 12.46
C GLY A 237 -1.13 18.88 11.19
N LYS A 238 -1.46 17.59 11.16
CA LYS A 238 -1.26 16.69 10.03
C LYS A 238 -2.59 16.33 9.38
N ALA A 239 -2.65 16.33 8.06
CA ALA A 239 -3.84 15.97 7.31
C ALA A 239 -3.93 14.45 7.10
N GLY A 240 -5.15 13.92 7.19
CA GLY A 240 -5.40 12.51 6.97
C GLY A 240 -6.87 12.17 7.04
N ILE A 241 -7.14 10.87 7.19
CA ILE A 241 -8.48 10.33 7.30
C ILE A 241 -8.60 9.40 8.50
N VAL A 242 -9.65 9.61 9.28
CA VAL A 242 -10.01 8.76 10.39
C VAL A 242 -11.07 7.77 9.91
N VAL A 243 -10.90 6.50 10.24
CA VAL A 243 -11.90 5.46 9.98
C VAL A 243 -12.47 4.92 11.28
N HIS A 244 -13.75 4.56 11.28
CA HIS A 244 -14.38 4.01 12.48
C HIS A 244 -13.74 2.66 12.88
N TRP A 245 -13.69 2.37 14.18
CA TRP A 245 -13.16 1.09 14.69
C TRP A 245 -13.94 -0.14 14.17
N GLY A 246 -15.21 0.04 13.85
CA GLY A 246 -16.05 -0.99 13.23
C GLY A 246 -15.91 -1.10 11.70
N ALA A 247 -15.06 -0.30 11.05
CA ALA A 247 -14.96 -0.30 9.59
C ALA A 247 -14.42 -1.64 9.04
N GLY A 248 -15.12 -2.21 8.06
CA GLY A 248 -14.69 -3.42 7.37
C GLY A 248 -13.69 -3.14 6.23
N PRO A 249 -13.16 -4.20 5.59
CA PRO A 249 -12.17 -4.08 4.51
C PRO A 249 -12.62 -3.19 3.34
N ALA A 250 -13.89 -3.29 2.93
CA ALA A 250 -14.44 -2.47 1.84
C ALA A 250 -14.44 -0.96 2.15
N ARG A 251 -14.70 -0.58 3.40
CA ARG A 251 -14.64 0.83 3.81
C ARG A 251 -13.18 1.31 3.90
N ILE A 252 -12.29 0.46 4.44
CA ILE A 252 -10.86 0.79 4.51
C ILE A 252 -10.28 0.99 3.11
N SER A 253 -10.61 0.11 2.15
CA SER A 253 -10.11 0.26 0.78
C SER A 253 -10.64 1.53 0.12
N SER A 254 -11.93 1.85 0.28
CA SER A 254 -12.50 3.10 -0.25
C SER A 254 -11.76 4.32 0.29
N VAL A 255 -11.48 4.32 1.59
CA VAL A 255 -10.80 5.43 2.28
C VAL A 255 -9.36 5.62 1.80
N VAL A 256 -8.62 4.53 1.57
CA VAL A 256 -7.27 4.61 0.98
C VAL A 256 -7.33 5.24 -0.41
N SER A 257 -8.26 4.81 -1.25
CA SER A 257 -8.44 5.39 -2.60
C SER A 257 -8.85 6.86 -2.54
N GLU A 258 -9.79 7.22 -1.64
CA GLU A 258 -10.21 8.61 -1.41
C GLU A 258 -9.03 9.48 -0.95
N LEU A 259 -8.23 8.99 -0.01
CA LEU A 259 -7.05 9.69 0.51
C LEU A 259 -6.03 9.95 -0.59
N ALA A 260 -5.69 8.91 -1.37
CA ALA A 260 -4.75 9.02 -2.48
C ALA A 260 -5.26 10.00 -3.56
N ALA A 261 -6.55 9.94 -3.89
CA ALA A 261 -7.16 10.83 -4.87
C ALA A 261 -7.18 12.29 -4.42
N ARG A 262 -7.49 12.56 -3.14
CA ARG A 262 -7.50 13.92 -2.60
C ARG A 262 -6.09 14.49 -2.50
N TRP A 263 -5.14 13.72 -1.97
CA TRP A 263 -3.76 14.17 -1.81
C TRP A 263 -3.11 14.62 -3.12
N ARG A 264 -3.47 13.96 -4.24
CA ARG A 264 -2.98 14.31 -5.57
C ARG A 264 -3.64 15.54 -6.19
N LYS A 265 -4.81 15.95 -5.70
CA LYS A 265 -5.55 17.09 -6.25
C LYS A 265 -5.14 18.44 -5.64
N GLY A 266 -4.48 18.43 -4.47
CA GLY A 266 -4.20 19.64 -3.69
C GLY A 266 -5.41 20.06 -2.87
#